data_AF-A0A645H3I6-F1
#
_entry.id   AF-A0A645H3I6-F1
#
_cell.length_a   1.000
_cell.length_b   1.000
_cell.length_c   1.000
_cell.angle_alpha   90.00
_cell.angle_beta   90.00
_cell.angle_gamma   90.00
#
_symmetry.space_group_name_H-M   'P 1'
#
loop_
_entity.id
_entity.type
_entity.pdbx_description
1 polymer ?
#
loop_
_entity_poly.entity_id
_entity_poly.type
_entity_poly.pdbx_seq_one_letter_code
_entity_poly.pdbx_strand_id
1 'polypeptide(L)' 'MIGRSGVTIVSEPPILVGHHGLAYEAAHFAQLVADGFTESPQLPLDETVAVMEVLDEIRAQVKVRYPGE' A
#
# COMPACT_ATOMS: atom_id res chain seq x y z
N MET A 1 8.40 -15.81 5.56
CA MET A 1 7.49 -15.51 6.69
C MET A 1 7.64 -16.61 7.73
N ILE A 2 7.69 -16.29 9.02
CA ILE A 2 7.68 -17.31 10.09
C ILE A 2 6.22 -17.52 10.49
N GLY A 3 5.68 -18.71 10.24
CA GLY A 3 4.33 -19.06 10.65
C GLY A 3 4.21 -19.18 12.18
N ARG A 4 3.00 -19.07 12.72
CA ARG A 4 2.70 -19.18 14.16
C ARG A 4 3.17 -20.49 14.80
N SER A 5 3.48 -21.51 13.99
CA SER A 5 4.02 -22.82 14.37
C SER A 5 5.55 -22.89 14.43
N GLY A 6 6.26 -21.78 14.16
CA GLY A 6 7.73 -21.79 14.05
C GLY A 6 8.26 -22.36 12.73
N VAL A 7 7.38 -22.74 11.80
CA VAL A 7 7.77 -23.19 10.46
C VAL A 7 8.13 -21.98 9.60
N THR A 8 9.34 -22.01 9.05
CA THR A 8 9.77 -21.03 8.05
C THR A 8 9.14 -21.36 6.70
N ILE A 9 8.34 -20.43 6.19
CA ILE A 9 7.81 -20.47 4.82
C ILE A 9 8.62 -19.49 3.99
N VAL A 10 9.29 -20.02 2.96
CA VAL A 10 10.05 -19.23 1.99
C VAL A 10 9.20 -19.11 0.74
N SER A 11 8.96 -17.87 0.31
CA SER A 11 8.37 -17.60 -1.01
C SER A 11 9.44 -17.75 -2.07
N GLU A 12 9.02 -18.15 -3.27
CA GLU A 12 9.87 -18.01 -4.46
C GLU A 12 10.27 -16.54 -4.66
N PRO A 13 11.46 -16.29 -5.24
CA PRO A 13 11.91 -14.94 -5.54
C PRO A 13 10.92 -14.21 -6.47
N PRO A 14 10.69 -12.90 -6.25
CA PRO A 14 9.77 -12.16 -7.10
C PRO A 14 10.35 -11.98 -8.50
N ILE A 15 9.49 -12.09 -9.52
CA ILE A 15 9.85 -11.87 -10.93
C ILE A 15 10.15 -10.38 -11.18
N LEU A 16 9.41 -9.50 -10.51
CA LEU A 16 9.61 -8.06 -10.55
C LEU A 16 10.46 -7.63 -9.35
N VAL A 17 11.53 -6.89 -9.61
CA VAL A 17 12.49 -6.46 -8.60
C VAL A 17 12.46 -4.95 -8.44
N GLY A 18 12.78 -4.48 -7.23
CA GLY A 18 12.82 -3.06 -6.92
C GLY A 18 11.51 -2.35 -7.26
N HIS A 19 11.60 -1.29 -8.07
CA HIS A 19 10.47 -0.44 -8.45
C HIS A 19 9.74 -0.90 -9.72
N HIS A 20 10.14 -2.01 -10.36
CA HIS A 20 9.55 -2.44 -11.63
C HIS A 20 8.05 -2.77 -11.54
N GLY A 21 7.55 -3.11 -10.34
CA GLY A 21 6.12 -3.30 -10.11
C GLY A 21 5.29 -2.02 -10.25
N LEU A 22 5.88 -0.84 -10.04
CA LEU A 22 5.16 0.44 -10.09
C LEU A 22 4.70 0.83 -11.50
N ALA A 23 5.22 0.17 -12.54
CA ALA A 23 4.82 0.44 -13.92
C ALA A 23 3.30 0.23 -14.14
N TYR A 24 2.68 -0.71 -13.43
CA TYR A 24 1.23 -0.95 -13.53
C TYR A 24 0.42 0.18 -12.91
N GLU A 25 0.82 0.67 -11.74
CA GLU A 25 0.19 1.81 -11.06
C GLU A 25 0.33 3.08 -11.90
N ALA A 26 1.53 3.34 -12.43
CA ALA A 26 1.79 4.48 -13.30
C ALA A 26 0.94 4.44 -14.59
N ALA A 27 0.83 3.27 -15.22
CA ALA A 27 -0.01 3.10 -16.41
C ALA A 27 -1.50 3.31 -16.10
N HIS A 28 -2.00 2.77 -14.98
CA HIS A 28 -3.39 2.96 -14.56
C HIS A 28 -3.68 4.44 -14.26
N PHE A 29 -2.79 5.11 -13.53
CA PHE A 29 -2.92 6.53 -13.24
C PHE A 29 -2.95 7.39 -14.52
N ALA A 30 -2.05 7.12 -15.47
CA ALA A 30 -2.02 7.83 -16.75
C ALA A 30 -3.34 7.66 -17.53
N GLN A 31 -3.93 6.46 -17.52
CA GLN A 31 -5.22 6.19 -18.15
C GLN A 31 -6.36 6.96 -17.48
N LEU A 32 -6.43 6.97 -16.15
CA LEU A 32 -7.45 7.73 -15.39
C LEU A 32 -7.40 9.22 -15.73
N VAL A 33 -6.20 9.79 -15.81
CA VAL A 33 -6.00 11.20 -16.20
C VAL A 33 -6.47 11.44 -17.64
N ALA A 34 -6.13 10.55 -18.57
CA ALA A 34 -6.57 10.65 -19.96
C ALA A 34 -8.09 10.57 -20.11
N ASP A 35 -8.74 9.74 -19.28
CA ASP A 35 -10.19 9.57 -19.25
C ASP A 35 -10.92 10.64 -18.44
N GLY A 36 -10.20 11.59 -17.83
CA GLY A 36 -10.75 12.73 -17.10
C GLY A 36 -11.28 12.41 -15.70
N PHE A 37 -10.85 11.29 -15.10
CA PHE A 37 -11.18 10.97 -13.71
C PHE A 37 -10.39 11.85 -12.74
N THR A 38 -11.02 12.21 -11.63
CA THR A 38 -10.39 12.93 -10.52
C THR A 38 -9.89 11.98 -9.42
N GLU A 39 -10.31 10.72 -9.44
CA GLU A 39 -9.89 9.67 -8.52
C GLU A 39 -10.02 8.28 -9.17
N SER A 40 -9.37 7.26 -8.59
CA SER A 40 -9.49 5.88 -9.09
C SER A 40 -10.79 5.23 -8.61
N PRO A 41 -11.59 4.63 -9.49
CA PRO A 41 -12.72 3.79 -9.07
C PRO A 41 -12.31 2.52 -8.33
N GLN A 42 -11.04 2.08 -8.48
CA GLN A 42 -10.51 0.88 -7.79
C GLN A 42 -9.94 1.22 -6.41
N LEU A 43 -9.42 2.43 -6.25
CA LEU A 43 -8.88 2.95 -4.99
C LEU A 43 -9.32 4.41 -4.82
N PRO A 44 -10.56 4.65 -4.36
CA PRO A 44 -11.05 6.01 -4.19
C PRO A 44 -10.37 6.71 -2.99
N LEU A 45 -10.57 8.03 -2.89
CA LEU A 45 -9.88 8.82 -1.88
C LEU A 45 -10.30 8.47 -0.44
N ASP A 46 -11.56 8.09 -0.23
CA ASP A 46 -12.08 7.69 1.08
C ASP A 46 -11.41 6.42 1.60
N GLU A 47 -11.18 5.43 0.74
CA GLU A 47 -10.45 4.20 1.07
C GLU A 47 -8.99 4.53 1.44
N THR A 48 -8.37 5.47 0.74
CA THR A 48 -7.02 5.93 1.08
C THR A 48 -6.97 6.55 2.48
N VAL A 49 -7.97 7.37 2.84
CA VAL A 49 -8.08 7.94 4.19
C VAL A 49 -8.32 6.83 5.23
N ALA A 50 -9.21 5.88 4.97
CA ALA A 50 -9.49 4.77 5.88
C ALA A 50 -8.23 3.93 6.17
N VAL A 51 -7.41 3.67 5.16
CA VAL A 51 -6.11 2.99 5.34
C VAL A 51 -5.19 3.81 6.25
N MET A 52 -5.11 5.13 6.06
CA MET A 52 -4.28 6.00 6.90
C MET A 52 -4.76 6.04 8.36
N GLU A 53 -6.07 6.06 8.58
CA GLU A 53 -6.66 5.97 9.94
C GLU A 53 -6.27 4.66 10.65
N VAL A 54 -6.31 3.53 9.93
CA VAL A 54 -5.86 2.23 10.45
C VAL A 54 -4.36 2.25 10.79
N LEU A 55 -3.53 2.84 9.92
CA LEU A 55 -2.10 2.99 10.18
C LEU A 55 -1.83 3.85 11.43
N ASP A 56 -2.61 4.92 11.63
CA ASP A 56 -2.52 5.76 12.81
C ASP A 56 -2.95 5.02 14.09
N GLU A 57 -4.00 4.20 14.01
CA GLU A 57 -4.40 3.34 15.12
C GLU A 57 -3.28 2.36 15.51
N ILE A 58 -2.70 1.66 14.53
CA ILE A 58 -1.57 0.74 14.76
C ILE A 58 -0.41 1.49 15.42
N ARG A 59 -0.10 2.68 14.91
CA ARG A 59 0.98 3.53 15.42
C ARG A 59 0.73 3.96 16.87
N ALA A 60 -0.52 4.25 17.22
CA ALA A 60 -0.93 4.56 18.59
C ALA A 60 -0.76 3.37 19.54
N GLN A 61 -1.11 2.15 19.10
CA GLN A 61 -0.94 0.93 19.90
C GLN A 61 0.53 0.66 20.25
N VAL A 62 1.46 0.99 19.34
CA VAL A 62 2.91 0.83 19.56
C VAL A 62 3.62 2.09 20.08
N LYS A 63 2.86 3.15 20.41
CA LYS A 63 3.37 4.42 20.97
C LYS A 63 4.38 5.15 20.08
N VAL A 64 4.27 5.00 18.77
CA VAL A 64 5.06 5.79 17.82
C VAL A 64 4.40 7.16 17.63
N ARG A 65 5.19 8.24 17.60
CA ARG A 65 4.76 9.63 17.39
C ARG A 65 5.74 10.33 16.48
N TYR A 66 5.25 11.14 15.55
CA TYR A 66 6.11 11.91 14.66
C TYR A 66 6.35 13.33 15.18
N PRO A 67 7.49 13.96 14.88
CA PRO A 67 7.69 15.37 15.17
C PRO A 67 6.64 16.24 14.45
N GLY A 68 5.87 17.04 15.20
CA GLY A 68 4.87 17.95 14.65
C GLY A 68 3.43 17.45 14.69
N GLU A 69 3.19 16.24 15.21
CA GLU A 69 1.88 15.83 15.74
C GLU A 69 1.60 16.37 17.14
#